data_AF-A0A350WLT9-F1
#
_entry.id   AF-A0A350WLT9-F1
#
_cell.length_a   1.000
_cell.length_b   1.000
_cell.length_c   1.000
_cell.angle_alpha   90.00
_cell.angle_beta   90.00
_cell.angle_gamma   90.00
#
_symmetry.space_group_name_H-M   'P 1'
#
loop_
_entity.id
_entity.type
_entity.pdbx_description
1 polymer ?
#
loop_
_entity_poly.entity_id
_entity_poly.type
_entity_poly.pdbx_seq_one_letter_code
_entity_poly.pdbx_strand_id
1 'polypeptide(L)'
;MTDPFEIYLREVIARTLRDGGSASKPNRLEFFTARDLWCFPKYPARTAILPQTVDLASEIKEFITKNSSFLKEEDCWLGTWVNPRSGEYYLDVATGIHDLAMARQLAMEAGKREGRNIVALFNPQKSQTIYLND
;
A
#
# COMPACT_ATOMS: atom_id res chain seq x y z
N MET A 1 -21.39 -7.57 -20.01
CA MET A 1 -20.21 -6.68 -19.95
C MET A 1 -19.63 -6.82 -18.55
N THR A 2 -18.33 -7.07 -18.42
CA THR A 2 -17.67 -7.17 -17.11
C THR A 2 -17.53 -5.78 -16.50
N ASP A 3 -17.85 -5.63 -15.22
CA ASP A 3 -17.68 -4.37 -14.47
C ASP A 3 -16.20 -3.93 -14.50
N PRO A 4 -15.89 -2.70 -14.94
CA PRO A 4 -14.52 -2.16 -14.93
C PRO A 4 -13.82 -2.27 -13.57
N PHE A 5 -14.58 -2.13 -12.47
CA PHE A 5 -14.02 -2.26 -11.12
C PHE A 5 -13.58 -3.70 -10.82
N GLU A 6 -14.33 -4.70 -11.29
CA GLU A 6 -13.99 -6.11 -11.12
C GLU A 6 -12.76 -6.50 -11.95
N ILE A 7 -12.55 -5.88 -13.13
CA ILE A 7 -11.32 -6.04 -13.92
C ILE A 7 -10.13 -5.44 -13.16
N TYR A 8 -10.29 -4.22 -12.65
CA TYR A 8 -9.28 -3.55 -11.84
C TYR A 8 -8.89 -4.38 -10.61
N LEU A 9 -9.88 -4.89 -9.87
CA LEU A 9 -9.66 -5.68 -8.66
C LEU A 9 -8.85 -6.95 -8.95
N ARG A 10 -9.18 -7.66 -10.04
CA ARG A 10 -8.41 -8.83 -10.49
C ARG A 10 -6.96 -8.49 -10.81
N GLU A 11 -6.72 -7.34 -11.44
CA GLU A 11 -5.35 -6.90 -11.76
C GLU A 11 -4.56 -6.51 -10.51
N VAL A 12 -5.19 -5.88 -9.50
CA VAL A 12 -4.54 -5.60 -8.20
C VAL A 12 -4.09 -6.91 -7.56
N ILE A 13 -4.98 -7.91 -7.50
CA ILE A 13 -4.67 -9.23 -6.94
C ILE A 13 -3.54 -9.89 -7.73
N ALA A 14 -3.64 -9.92 -9.06
CA ALA A 14 -2.63 -10.55 -9.92
C ALA A 14 -1.24 -9.93 -9.72
N ARG A 15 -1.13 -8.60 -9.65
CA ARG A 15 0.14 -7.90 -9.37
C ARG A 15 0.63 -8.14 -7.96
N THR A 16 -0.25 -8.11 -6.97
CA THR A 16 0.12 -8.39 -5.57
C THR A 16 0.75 -9.77 -5.45
N LEU A 17 0.15 -10.78 -6.07
CA LEU A 17 0.64 -12.17 -5.99
C LEU A 17 1.88 -12.42 -6.86
N ARG A 18 1.94 -11.84 -8.07
CA ARG A 18 3.04 -12.08 -9.03
C ARG A 18 4.28 -11.24 -8.71
N ASP A 19 4.07 -9.98 -8.36
CA ASP A 19 5.13 -8.96 -8.26
C ASP A 19 5.45 -8.64 -6.79
N GLY A 20 4.77 -9.28 -5.84
CA GLY A 20 4.94 -9.07 -4.39
C GLY A 20 4.27 -7.80 -3.86
N GLY A 21 3.54 -7.07 -4.70
CA GLY A 21 2.86 -5.84 -4.33
C GLY A 21 2.40 -5.00 -5.53
N SER A 22 1.63 -3.96 -5.26
CA SER A 22 1.17 -3.03 -6.29
C SER A 22 0.87 -1.65 -5.69
N ALA A 23 0.88 -0.63 -6.53
CA ALA A 23 0.43 0.71 -6.19
C ALA A 23 -0.61 1.16 -7.21
N SER A 24 -1.81 1.52 -6.75
CA SER A 24 -2.92 1.86 -7.64
C SER A 24 -3.87 2.89 -7.04
N LYS A 25 -4.64 3.54 -7.92
CA LYS A 25 -5.61 4.58 -7.58
C LYS A 25 -7.03 4.07 -7.84
N PRO A 26 -7.74 3.53 -6.82
CA PRO A 26 -9.02 2.85 -7.04
C PRO A 26 -10.12 3.73 -7.66
N ASN A 27 -10.15 5.02 -7.36
CA ASN A 27 -11.15 5.94 -7.93
C ASN A 27 -10.88 6.30 -9.41
N ARG A 28 -9.69 5.99 -9.91
CA ARG A 28 -9.32 6.15 -11.33
C ARG A 28 -9.15 4.81 -12.05
N LEU A 29 -9.17 3.69 -11.31
CA LEU A 29 -8.88 2.34 -11.81
C LEU A 29 -7.50 2.24 -12.49
N GLU A 30 -6.53 3.02 -12.01
CA GLU A 30 -5.20 3.17 -12.62
C GLU A 30 -4.11 2.59 -11.73
N PHE A 31 -3.06 2.04 -12.35
CA PHE A 31 -1.84 1.64 -11.67
C PHE A 31 -0.77 2.70 -11.83
N PHE A 32 0.01 2.92 -10.78
CA PHE A 32 1.18 3.79 -10.88
C PHE A 32 2.33 3.05 -11.55
N THR A 33 3.01 3.75 -12.46
CA THR A 33 4.35 3.35 -12.87
C THR A 33 5.31 3.50 -11.69
N ALA A 34 6.37 2.70 -11.67
CA ALA A 34 7.43 2.86 -10.66
C ALA A 34 8.01 4.29 -10.73
N ARG A 35 8.19 4.92 -9.58
CA ARG A 35 8.75 6.27 -9.40
C ARG A 35 9.80 6.26 -8.30
N ASP A 36 10.76 7.20 -8.35
CA ASP A 36 11.75 7.37 -7.28
C ASP A 36 11.12 8.04 -6.06
N LEU A 37 10.27 7.30 -5.36
CA LEU A 37 9.56 7.73 -4.17
C LEU A 37 9.77 6.69 -3.08
N TRP A 38 10.09 7.14 -1.87
CA TRP A 38 10.06 6.31 -0.68
C TRP A 38 8.64 6.26 -0.16
N CYS A 39 7.99 5.14 -0.41
CA CYS A 39 6.58 4.90 -0.09
C CYS A 39 6.41 4.36 1.33
N PHE A 40 5.35 4.80 2.01
CA PHE A 40 4.96 4.35 3.35
C PHE A 40 3.46 4.57 3.60
N PRO A 41 2.85 3.88 4.59
CA PRO A 41 1.48 4.14 4.99
C PRO A 41 1.34 5.57 5.54
N LYS A 42 0.53 6.42 4.88
CA LYS A 42 0.24 7.78 5.37
C LYS A 42 -0.55 7.73 6.68
N TYR A 43 -1.44 6.73 6.76
CA TYR A 43 -2.33 6.47 7.89
C TYR A 43 -2.08 5.05 8.44
N PRO A 44 -0.99 4.82 9.18
CA PRO A 44 -0.60 3.47 9.59
C PRO A 44 -1.65 2.74 10.42
N ALA A 45 -2.51 3.43 11.20
CA ALA A 45 -3.61 2.76 11.92
C ALA A 45 -4.67 2.15 10.99
N ARG A 46 -4.66 2.50 9.70
CA ARG A 46 -5.57 1.96 8.68
C ARG A 46 -4.99 0.75 7.95
N THR A 47 -3.72 0.43 8.13
CA THR A 47 -3.09 -0.75 7.52
C THR A 47 -3.82 -2.01 7.94
N ALA A 48 -4.23 -2.81 6.95
CA ALA A 48 -4.71 -4.17 7.19
C ALA A 48 -3.54 -5.15 6.99
N ILE A 49 -3.32 -6.04 7.96
CA ILE A 49 -2.47 -7.21 7.83
C ILE A 49 -3.38 -8.42 7.78
N LEU A 50 -3.30 -9.19 6.70
CA LEU A 50 -4.20 -10.29 6.41
C LEU A 50 -3.42 -11.60 6.24
N PRO A 51 -3.89 -12.72 6.81
CA PRO A 51 -3.26 -14.01 6.58
C PRO A 51 -3.48 -14.48 5.13
N GLN A 52 -2.63 -15.39 4.64
CA GLN A 52 -2.71 -15.88 3.25
C GLN A 52 -3.99 -16.63 2.90
N THR A 53 -4.73 -17.08 3.90
CA THR A 53 -5.93 -17.91 3.76
C THR A 53 -7.20 -17.12 3.51
N VAL A 54 -7.15 -15.78 3.53
CA VAL A 54 -8.34 -14.93 3.32
C VAL A 54 -8.77 -14.90 1.86
N ASP A 55 -10.03 -14.54 1.63
CA ASP A 55 -10.48 -14.08 0.32
C ASP A 55 -9.93 -12.67 0.05
N LEU A 56 -8.75 -12.62 -0.58
CA LEU A 56 -8.07 -11.36 -0.87
C LEU A 56 -8.92 -10.40 -1.71
N ALA A 57 -9.81 -10.89 -2.57
CA ALA A 57 -10.67 -10.03 -3.37
C ALA A 57 -11.69 -9.30 -2.50
N SER A 58 -12.34 -10.03 -1.60
CA SER A 58 -13.28 -9.46 -0.64
C SER A 58 -12.59 -8.43 0.27
N GLU A 59 -11.42 -8.78 0.80
CA GLU A 59 -10.67 -7.91 1.71
C GLU A 59 -10.19 -6.61 1.04
N ILE A 60 -9.68 -6.68 -0.20
CA ILE A 60 -9.29 -5.48 -0.95
C ILE A 60 -10.52 -4.60 -1.22
N LYS A 61 -11.65 -5.20 -1.61
CA LYS A 61 -12.89 -4.46 -1.86
C LYS A 61 -13.38 -3.75 -0.61
N GLU A 62 -13.42 -4.45 0.52
CA GLU A 62 -13.78 -3.88 1.81
C GLU A 62 -12.82 -2.75 2.23
N PHE A 63 -11.51 -2.98 2.07
CA PHE A 63 -10.49 -1.98 2.39
C PHE A 63 -10.67 -0.69 1.58
N ILE A 64 -10.92 -0.81 0.27
CA ILE A 64 -11.17 0.34 -0.61
C ILE A 64 -12.43 1.08 -0.17
N THR A 65 -13.52 0.37 0.15
CA THR A 65 -14.77 0.98 0.61
C THR A 65 -14.56 1.73 1.93
N LYS A 66 -13.97 1.07 2.93
CA LYS A 66 -13.72 1.62 4.27
C LYS A 66 -12.80 2.84 4.26
N ASN A 67 -11.83 2.88 3.34
CA ASN A 67 -10.84 3.95 3.26
C ASN A 67 -11.03 4.89 2.05
N SER A 68 -12.23 4.88 1.45
CA SER A 68 -12.50 5.58 0.20
C SER A 68 -12.25 7.09 0.24
N SER A 69 -12.46 7.76 1.38
CA SER A 69 -12.15 9.20 1.54
C SER A 69 -10.65 9.46 1.47
N PHE A 70 -9.85 8.65 2.14
CA PHE A 70 -8.39 8.80 2.20
C PHE A 70 -7.74 8.43 0.86
N LEU A 71 -8.22 7.39 0.19
CA LEU A 71 -7.73 6.97 -1.12
C LEU A 71 -8.03 7.99 -2.24
N LYS A 72 -8.96 8.94 -2.00
CA LYS A 72 -9.26 10.05 -2.92
C LYS A 72 -8.31 11.23 -2.76
N GLU A 73 -7.59 11.35 -1.64
CA GLU A 73 -6.56 12.38 -1.47
C GLU A 73 -5.50 12.27 -2.55
N GLU A 74 -4.99 13.40 -3.05
CA GLU A 74 -4.14 13.43 -4.24
C GLU A 74 -2.86 12.61 -4.09
N ASP A 75 -2.21 12.72 -2.93
CA ASP A 75 -0.95 12.09 -2.56
C ASP A 75 -1.11 10.69 -1.94
N CYS A 76 -2.31 10.11 -2.00
CA CYS A 76 -2.63 8.79 -1.45
C CYS A 76 -2.94 7.75 -2.53
N TRP A 77 -2.64 6.48 -2.27
CA TRP A 77 -3.00 5.36 -3.14
C TRP A 77 -3.21 4.08 -2.34
N LEU A 78 -3.80 3.08 -2.99
CA LEU A 78 -3.82 1.72 -2.46
C LEU A 78 -2.42 1.13 -2.67
N GLY A 79 -1.73 0.86 -1.58
CA GLY A 79 -0.53 0.04 -1.56
C GLY A 79 -0.89 -1.38 -1.20
N THR A 80 -0.40 -2.36 -1.96
CA THR A 80 -0.43 -3.77 -1.57
C THR A 80 1.00 -4.30 -1.47
N TRP A 81 1.24 -5.17 -0.50
CA TRP A 81 2.52 -5.84 -0.33
C TRP A 81 2.35 -7.23 0.24
N VAL A 82 3.14 -8.18 -0.24
CA VAL A 82 3.27 -9.52 0.33
C VAL A 82 4.54 -9.53 1.16
N ASN A 83 4.41 -9.72 2.47
CA ASN A 83 5.57 -9.86 3.32
C ASN A 83 6.32 -11.16 2.96
N PRO A 84 7.59 -11.11 2.52
CA PRO A 84 8.29 -12.30 2.03
C PRO A 84 8.65 -13.29 3.16
N ARG A 85 8.59 -12.86 4.43
CA ARG A 85 8.90 -13.71 5.58
C ARG A 85 7.66 -14.38 6.16
N SER A 86 6.61 -13.61 6.44
CA SER A 86 5.38 -14.16 7.03
C SER A 86 4.37 -14.62 5.98
N GLY A 87 4.51 -14.14 4.75
CA GLY A 87 3.56 -14.38 3.67
C GLY A 87 2.30 -13.52 3.76
N GLU A 88 2.11 -12.75 4.83
CA GLU A 88 0.92 -11.94 5.05
C GLU A 88 0.76 -10.85 3.99
N TYR A 89 -0.50 -10.53 3.67
CA TYR A 89 -0.84 -9.42 2.81
C TYR A 89 -0.98 -8.15 3.64
N TYR A 90 -0.37 -7.08 3.14
CA TYR A 90 -0.48 -5.73 3.69
C TYR A 90 -1.29 -4.89 2.71
N LEU A 91 -2.32 -4.23 3.22
CA LEU A 91 -3.10 -3.24 2.49
C LEU A 91 -2.95 -1.89 3.18
N ASP A 92 -2.49 -0.89 2.45
CA ASP A 92 -2.16 0.42 2.97
C ASP A 92 -2.87 1.54 2.21
N VAL A 93 -3.22 2.60 2.94
CA VAL A 93 -3.34 3.93 2.32
C VAL A 93 -1.95 4.54 2.31
N ALA A 94 -1.25 4.34 1.19
CA ALA A 94 0.14 4.70 1.04
C ALA A 94 0.32 6.11 0.45
N THR A 95 1.44 6.74 0.81
CA THR A 95 1.96 7.97 0.20
C THR A 95 3.45 7.78 -0.09
N GLY A 96 4.13 8.81 -0.62
CA GLY A 96 5.54 8.71 -0.94
C GLY A 96 6.24 10.06 -1.09
N ILE A 97 7.52 10.07 -0.74
CA ILE A 97 8.38 11.27 -0.69
C ILE A 97 9.70 10.98 -1.42
N HIS A 98 10.20 11.93 -2.19
CA HIS A 98 11.44 11.75 -2.96
C HIS A 98 12.68 11.63 -2.06
N ASP A 99 12.77 12.45 -1.02
CA ASP A 99 13.89 12.45 -0.10
C ASP A 99 13.74 11.36 0.97
N LEU A 100 14.77 10.52 1.13
CA LEU A 100 14.75 9.41 2.07
C LEU A 100 14.70 9.90 3.53
N ALA A 101 15.48 10.92 3.88
CA ALA A 101 15.55 11.39 5.26
C ALA A 101 14.20 11.96 5.71
N MET A 102 13.56 12.74 4.84
CA MET A 102 12.21 13.26 5.03
C MET A 102 11.17 12.14 5.08
N ALA A 103 11.24 11.14 4.18
CA ALA A 103 10.34 9.99 4.21
C ALA A 103 10.42 9.22 5.53
N ARG A 104 11.64 8.99 6.05
CA ARG A 104 11.86 8.34 7.35
C ARG A 104 11.23 9.15 8.49
N GLN A 105 11.49 10.45 8.51
CA GLN A 105 10.95 11.33 9.54
C GLN A 105 9.41 11.32 9.54
N LEU A 106 8.80 11.52 8.38
CA LEU A 106 7.33 11.55 8.24
C LEU A 106 6.70 10.20 8.58
N ALA A 107 7.32 9.08 8.21
CA ALA A 107 6.84 7.76 8.57
C ALA A 107 6.88 7.53 10.09
N MET A 108 7.96 7.94 10.76
CA MET A 108 8.07 7.84 12.21
C MET A 108 7.05 8.74 12.93
N GLU A 109 6.85 9.96 12.45
CA GLU A 109 5.85 10.89 12.99
C GLU A 109 4.43 10.34 12.82
N ALA A 110 4.10 9.79 11.64
CA ALA A 110 2.82 9.15 11.38
C ALA A 110 2.60 7.95 12.32
N GLY A 111 3.63 7.11 12.52
CA GLY A 111 3.53 5.97 13.41
C GLY A 111 3.30 6.34 14.87
N LYS A 112 3.98 7.40 15.36
CA LYS A 112 3.75 7.96 16.70
C LYS A 112 2.36 8.55 16.85
N ARG A 113 1.90 9.31 15.86
CA ARG A 113 0.58 9.98 15.88
C ARG A 113 -0.58 8.99 15.94
N GLU A 114 -0.47 7.86 15.24
CA GLU A 114 -1.56 6.89 15.11
C GLU A 114 -1.39 5.63 15.96
N GLY A 115 -0.34 5.55 16.78
CA GLY A 115 -0.11 4.43 17.70
C GLY A 115 0.29 3.13 17.01
N ARG A 116 0.78 3.19 15.77
CA ARG A 116 1.22 2.01 15.01
C ARG A 116 2.51 2.31 14.24
N ASN A 117 3.58 1.63 14.62
CA ASN A 117 4.88 1.81 13.99
C ASN A 117 4.87 1.37 12.52
N ILE A 118 5.42 2.22 11.66
CA ILE A 118 5.76 1.85 10.28
C ILE A 118 7.10 1.12 10.34
N VAL A 119 7.14 -0.10 9.82
CA VAL A 119 8.32 -0.97 9.92
C VAL A 119 9.30 -0.80 8.77
N ALA A 120 8.84 -0.31 7.62
CA ALA A 120 9.65 -0.17 6.43
C ALA A 120 9.15 0.93 5.49
N LEU A 121 10.06 1.44 4.68
CA LEU A 121 9.83 2.25 3.49
C LEU A 121 10.18 1.41 2.26
N PHE A 122 9.47 1.58 1.15
CA PHE A 122 9.80 0.92 -0.10
C PHE A 122 9.94 1.92 -1.24
N ASN A 123 10.99 1.78 -2.05
CA ASN A 123 11.16 2.55 -3.28
C ASN A 123 10.96 1.65 -4.50
N PRO A 124 9.88 1.83 -5.28
CA PRO A 124 9.55 0.94 -6.38
C PRO A 124 10.50 1.06 -7.56
N GLN A 125 11.06 2.25 -7.84
CA GLN A 125 12.01 2.41 -8.94
C GLN A 125 13.38 1.77 -8.62
N LYS A 126 13.79 1.82 -7.35
CA LYS A 126 15.05 1.22 -6.87
C LYS A 126 14.88 -0.25 -6.47
N SER A 127 13.65 -0.76 -6.42
CA SER A 127 13.30 -2.07 -5.85
C SER A 127 13.94 -2.30 -4.47
N GLN A 128 13.92 -1.26 -3.63
CA GLN A 128 14.65 -1.24 -2.36
C GLN A 128 13.71 -1.03 -1.18
N THR A 129 13.86 -1.85 -0.14
CA THR A 129 13.20 -1.70 1.15
C THR A 129 14.20 -1.18 2.19
N ILE A 130 13.80 -0.19 2.99
CA ILE A 130 14.55 0.29 4.15
C ILE A 130 13.71 0.05 5.39
N TYR A 131 14.24 -0.69 6.36
CA TYR A 131 13.59 -0.94 7.63
C TYR A 131 13.84 0.24 8.59
N LEU A 132 12.82 0.60 9.39
CA LEU A 132 12.87 1.76 10.29
C LEU A 132 13.18 1.40 11.74
N ASN A 133 13.11 0.12 12.11
CA ASN A 133 13.28 -0.37 13.48
C ASN A 133 14.48 -1.33 13.63
N ASP A 134 15.56 -1.09 12.87
CA ASP A 134 16.85 -1.74 13.13
C ASP A 134 17.60 -1.02 14.27
#